data_AF-A0A1Q2CG67-F1
#
_entry.id   AF-A0A1Q2CG67-F1
#
_cell.length_a   1.000
_cell.length_b   1.000
_cell.length_c   1.000
_cell.angle_alpha   90.00
_cell.angle_beta   90.00
_cell.angle_gamma   90.00
#
_symmetry.space_group_name_H-M   'P 1'
#
loop_
_entity.id
_entity.type
_entity.pdbx_description
1 polymer ?
#
loop_
_entity_poly.entity_id
_entity_poly.type
_entity_poly.pdbx_seq_one_letter_code
_entity_poly.pdbx_strand_id
1 'polypeptide(L)'
;MGSGRCDRFHADLSAYVDGTLPHRRCEQVSHHIADCETCRDEVASISSVCSTLSACARSSAPSSLTSKLESIAGEHAEAPLYMAPGRGELPSTRRRRQRLVTQGGAALLVAAMSVMVLAVLIAPDPRRLDDPVRAAREQFSRATAAVSVNEALGAVLLAHERGADLGAPISYEPLTGGSIDVVISETRAADWLRRAADADLSLTGVQRVWISDGSGLYRSAEVRTTKLEGYGAELEVLDARGDRFSSSFLPEATPGKVEASKRWSFTESFWSERVAGREAIRLTATDKHGLVASWWLDLETDLVLWSERYDGTGEVSLAFGYTELSFDEPTFDTDTSLTQLISLQPASASEQDGWCVGLEHCPQSVAGLPLVAYASSEQRDGSSMTLVYSDGFETAVVGWTDGVLVGGETSRTHREPGMPTVMAWQSGPAVVSVTSTGTTDLLAEVAEALPAEEPHAESLLDRTVAGLGRLVGVS
;
A
#
# COMPACT_ATOMS: atom_id res chain seq x y z
N MET A 1 -30.87 -2.99 -18.26
CA MET A 1 -29.80 -3.48 -19.15
C MET A 1 -28.52 -3.45 -18.34
N GLY A 2 -27.90 -4.61 -18.06
CA GLY A 2 -26.72 -4.72 -17.17
C GLY A 2 -26.34 -6.14 -16.71
N SER A 3 -27.06 -7.19 -17.13
CA SER A 3 -26.85 -8.55 -16.57
C SER A 3 -25.42 -9.09 -16.74
N GLY A 4 -24.76 -8.79 -17.87
CA GLY A 4 -23.43 -9.34 -18.14
C GLY A 4 -22.29 -8.84 -17.25
N ARG A 5 -22.47 -7.74 -16.48
CA ARG A 5 -21.46 -7.27 -15.51
C ARG A 5 -21.63 -7.92 -14.13
N CYS A 6 -22.87 -8.20 -13.73
CA CYS A 6 -23.18 -8.84 -12.44
C CYS A 6 -22.81 -10.33 -12.44
N ASP A 7 -22.98 -11.01 -13.58
CA ASP A 7 -22.67 -12.46 -13.73
C ASP A 7 -21.23 -12.81 -13.32
N ARG A 8 -20.27 -11.89 -13.50
CA ARG A 8 -18.87 -12.07 -13.11
C ARG A 8 -18.67 -12.08 -11.59
N PHE A 9 -19.46 -11.29 -10.86
CA PHE A 9 -19.33 -11.11 -9.41
C PHE A 9 -20.29 -12.01 -8.62
N HIS A 10 -21.38 -12.47 -9.23
CA HIS A 10 -22.37 -13.34 -8.59
C HIS A 10 -21.75 -14.63 -8.00
N ALA A 11 -20.72 -15.20 -8.65
CA ALA A 11 -20.00 -16.36 -8.13
C ALA A 11 -19.15 -16.04 -6.87
N ASP A 12 -18.77 -14.78 -6.68
CA ASP A 12 -17.90 -14.32 -5.61
C ASP A 12 -18.70 -13.78 -4.40
N LEU A 13 -19.99 -13.45 -4.53
CA LEU A 13 -20.82 -12.86 -3.46
C LEU A 13 -20.93 -13.73 -2.19
N SER A 14 -21.05 -15.05 -2.33
CA SER A 14 -21.08 -15.96 -1.18
C SER A 14 -19.74 -15.96 -0.44
N ALA A 15 -18.64 -16.06 -1.20
CA ALA A 15 -17.29 -16.09 -0.63
C ALA A 15 -16.92 -14.73 -0.01
N TYR A 16 -17.49 -13.64 -0.50
CA TYR A 16 -17.40 -12.30 0.08
C TYR A 16 -18.06 -12.24 1.47
N VAL A 17 -19.30 -12.72 1.60
CA VAL A 17 -20.02 -12.77 2.90
C VAL A 17 -19.31 -13.67 3.90
N ASP A 18 -18.75 -14.79 3.44
CA ASP A 18 -18.04 -15.75 4.29
C ASP A 18 -16.60 -15.32 4.63
N GLY A 19 -16.11 -14.20 4.08
CA GLY A 19 -14.75 -13.69 4.33
C GLY A 19 -13.63 -14.56 3.75
N THR A 20 -13.93 -15.40 2.75
CA THR A 20 -13.00 -16.39 2.17
C THR A 20 -12.37 -15.96 0.85
N LEU A 21 -12.77 -14.80 0.32
CA LEU A 21 -12.18 -14.25 -0.88
C LEU A 21 -10.77 -13.70 -0.63
N PRO A 22 -9.85 -13.83 -1.60
CA PRO A 22 -8.61 -13.07 -1.60
C PRO A 22 -8.91 -11.57 -1.55
N HIS A 23 -8.14 -10.80 -0.78
CA HIS A 23 -8.45 -9.40 -0.48
C HIS A 23 -8.69 -8.52 -1.73
N ARG A 24 -7.81 -8.64 -2.75
CA ARG A 24 -7.98 -7.94 -4.04
C ARG A 24 -9.33 -8.24 -4.72
N ARG A 25 -9.89 -9.44 -4.48
CA ARG A 25 -11.20 -9.84 -4.99
C ARG A 25 -12.34 -9.31 -4.11
N CYS A 26 -12.16 -9.28 -2.78
CA CYS A 26 -13.08 -8.59 -1.88
C CYS A 26 -13.29 -7.14 -2.28
N GLU A 27 -12.21 -6.43 -2.61
CA GLU A 27 -12.28 -5.01 -3.00
C GLU A 27 -12.97 -4.78 -4.35
N GLN A 28 -12.75 -5.68 -5.30
CA GLN A 28 -13.47 -5.64 -6.58
C GLN A 28 -14.97 -5.90 -6.39
N VAL A 29 -15.33 -6.81 -5.47
CA VAL A 29 -16.73 -7.09 -5.13
C VAL A 29 -17.33 -5.93 -4.33
N SER A 30 -16.59 -5.33 -3.38
CA SER A 30 -17.06 -4.19 -2.59
C SER A 30 -17.34 -2.97 -3.46
N HIS A 31 -16.46 -2.68 -4.42
CA HIS A 31 -16.71 -1.66 -5.44
C HIS A 31 -17.98 -1.98 -6.25
N HIS A 32 -18.18 -3.25 -6.65
CA HIS A 32 -19.37 -3.61 -7.43
C HIS A 32 -20.68 -3.47 -6.66
N ILE A 33 -20.74 -3.88 -5.38
CA ILE A 33 -21.94 -3.78 -4.55
C ILE A 33 -22.26 -2.36 -4.10
N ALA A 34 -21.25 -1.47 -4.07
CA ALA A 34 -21.46 -0.04 -3.88
C ALA A 34 -22.36 0.51 -5.01
N ASP A 35 -22.17 0.06 -6.24
CA ASP A 35 -22.87 0.57 -7.43
C ASP A 35 -24.11 -0.25 -7.85
N CYS A 36 -24.25 -1.49 -7.38
CA CYS A 36 -25.29 -2.42 -7.83
C CYS A 36 -26.27 -2.78 -6.72
N GLU A 37 -27.46 -2.16 -6.73
CA GLU A 37 -28.55 -2.43 -5.78
C GLU A 37 -28.94 -3.92 -5.75
N THR A 38 -28.99 -4.59 -6.91
CA THR A 38 -29.35 -6.02 -7.00
C THR A 38 -28.34 -6.92 -6.30
N CYS A 39 -27.03 -6.72 -6.52
CA CYS A 39 -26.01 -7.52 -5.85
C CYS A 39 -25.88 -7.17 -4.36
N ARG A 40 -26.22 -5.93 -3.96
CA ARG A 40 -26.30 -5.51 -2.57
C ARG A 40 -27.44 -6.25 -1.84
N ASP A 41 -28.62 -6.34 -2.44
CA ASP A 41 -29.76 -7.09 -1.90
C ASP A 41 -29.45 -8.59 -1.79
N GLU A 42 -28.74 -9.15 -2.77
CA GLU A 42 -28.28 -10.54 -2.74
C GLU A 42 -27.32 -10.79 -1.57
N VAL A 43 -26.32 -9.94 -1.36
CA VAL A 43 -25.40 -10.01 -0.21
C VAL A 43 -26.14 -9.89 1.13
N ALA A 44 -27.12 -8.99 1.23
CA ALA A 44 -27.99 -8.86 2.40
C ALA A 44 -28.81 -10.14 2.64
N SER A 45 -29.28 -10.80 1.57
CA SER A 45 -30.00 -12.08 1.67
C SER A 45 -29.09 -13.23 2.13
N ILE A 46 -27.87 -13.32 1.61
CA ILE A 46 -26.89 -14.37 1.96
C ILE A 46 -26.44 -14.19 3.41
N SER A 47 -26.14 -12.97 3.85
CA SER A 47 -25.77 -12.68 5.25
C SER A 47 -26.91 -12.98 6.23
N SER A 48 -28.17 -12.75 5.85
CA SER A 48 -29.34 -13.17 6.62
C SER A 48 -29.40 -14.70 6.78
N VAL A 49 -29.11 -15.47 5.73
CA VAL A 49 -29.05 -16.94 5.80
C VAL A 49 -27.87 -17.40 6.66
N CYS A 50 -26.67 -16.86 6.46
CA CYS A 50 -25.47 -17.22 7.23
C CYS A 50 -25.62 -16.89 8.73
N SER A 51 -26.24 -15.75 9.07
CA SER A 51 -26.54 -15.41 10.47
C SER A 51 -27.57 -16.36 11.10
N THR A 52 -28.58 -16.80 10.34
CA THR A 52 -29.56 -17.80 10.77
C THR A 52 -28.91 -19.18 10.98
N LEU A 53 -28.06 -19.62 10.05
CA LEU A 53 -27.29 -20.87 10.17
C LEU A 53 -26.31 -20.83 11.34
N SER A 54 -25.65 -19.69 11.56
CA SER A 54 -24.75 -19.47 12.71
C SER A 54 -25.50 -19.44 14.05
N ALA A 55 -26.77 -19.02 14.06
CA ALA A 55 -27.64 -19.16 15.22
C ALA A 55 -28.00 -20.63 15.49
N CYS A 56 -28.19 -21.45 14.46
CA CYS A 56 -28.44 -22.88 14.58
C CYS A 56 -27.18 -23.69 14.93
N ALA A 57 -26.00 -23.33 14.42
CA ALA A 57 -24.72 -24.01 14.70
C ALA A 57 -24.29 -23.93 16.17
N ARG A 58 -24.92 -23.04 16.96
CA ARG A 58 -24.76 -22.98 18.42
C ARG A 58 -25.51 -24.10 19.18
N SER A 59 -26.27 -24.96 18.50
CA SER A 59 -26.71 -26.23 19.08
C SER A 59 -25.56 -27.24 18.98
N SER A 60 -24.95 -27.57 20.13
CA SER A 60 -23.84 -28.53 20.16
C SER A 60 -24.29 -29.90 19.61
N ALA A 61 -23.40 -30.55 18.86
CA ALA A 61 -23.64 -31.90 18.37
C ALA A 61 -23.91 -32.84 19.56
N PRO A 62 -24.93 -33.71 19.52
CA PRO A 62 -25.20 -34.66 20.59
C PRO A 62 -23.96 -35.52 20.84
N SER A 63 -23.53 -35.64 22.10
CA SER A 63 -22.39 -36.47 22.51
C SER A 63 -22.51 -37.96 22.11
N SER A 64 -23.71 -38.40 21.71
CA SER A 64 -23.98 -39.73 21.17
C SER A 64 -23.48 -39.95 19.75
N LEU A 65 -23.08 -38.90 19.01
CA LEU A 65 -22.56 -39.01 17.64
C LEU A 65 -21.10 -39.46 17.63
N THR A 66 -20.27 -38.92 18.53
CA THR A 66 -18.86 -39.28 18.67
C THR A 66 -18.70 -40.75 19.06
N SER A 67 -19.50 -41.23 20.02
CA SER A 67 -19.52 -42.65 20.41
C SER A 67 -20.04 -43.59 19.31
N LYS A 68 -20.92 -43.10 18.43
CA LYS A 68 -21.35 -43.85 17.23
C LYS A 68 -20.25 -43.94 16.18
N LEU A 69 -19.47 -42.89 15.95
CA LEU A 69 -18.38 -42.91 14.99
C LEU A 69 -17.21 -43.80 15.47
N GLU A 70 -16.88 -43.76 16.76
CA GLU A 70 -15.87 -44.64 17.37
C GLU A 70 -16.28 -46.12 17.33
N SER A 71 -17.58 -46.43 17.55
CA SER A 71 -18.06 -47.81 17.44
C SER A 71 -18.14 -48.35 16.00
N ILE A 72 -18.25 -47.47 14.99
CA ILE A 72 -18.22 -47.86 13.56
C ILE A 72 -16.78 -48.09 13.08
N ALA A 73 -15.80 -47.36 13.61
CA ALA A 73 -14.40 -47.45 13.22
C ALA A 73 -13.68 -48.72 13.73
N GLY A 74 -14.17 -49.35 14.79
CA GLY A 74 -13.63 -50.62 15.32
C GLY A 74 -12.14 -50.57 15.72
N GLU A 75 -11.54 -51.73 16.03
CA GLU A 75 -10.14 -51.89 16.51
C GLU A 75 -9.04 -51.46 15.51
N HIS A 76 -9.39 -50.87 14.37
CA HIS A 76 -8.43 -50.49 13.32
C HIS A 76 -8.10 -48.99 13.29
N ALA A 77 -8.52 -48.22 14.29
CA ALA A 77 -8.27 -46.78 14.37
C ALA A 77 -6.81 -46.38 14.73
N GLU A 78 -5.96 -47.32 15.16
CA GLU A 78 -4.59 -47.01 15.63
C GLU A 78 -3.45 -47.53 14.71
N ALA A 79 -3.73 -47.98 13.49
CA ALA A 79 -2.69 -48.50 12.59
C ALA A 79 -2.12 -47.43 11.62
N PRO A 80 -0.80 -47.11 11.65
CA PRO A 80 -0.20 -46.17 10.70
C PRO A 80 -0.11 -46.75 9.27
N LEU A 81 -0.49 -45.94 8.27
CA LEU A 81 -0.78 -46.31 6.88
C LEU A 81 0.38 -46.84 6.01
N TYR A 82 1.59 -47.05 6.54
CA TYR A 82 2.77 -47.42 5.74
C TYR A 82 3.31 -48.85 5.97
N MET A 83 2.59 -49.72 6.69
CA MET A 83 2.96 -51.13 6.83
C MET A 83 1.93 -52.05 6.18
N ALA A 84 2.09 -52.31 4.88
CA ALA A 84 1.49 -53.46 4.21
C ALA A 84 2.59 -54.52 3.96
N PRO A 85 2.46 -55.78 4.44
CA PRO A 85 3.50 -56.79 4.27
C PRO A 85 3.33 -57.49 2.91
N GLY A 86 4.08 -57.04 1.90
CA GLY A 86 4.24 -57.74 0.63
C GLY A 86 5.68 -58.23 0.46
N ARG A 87 5.89 -59.55 0.44
CA ARG A 87 7.19 -60.17 0.08
C ARG A 87 7.41 -60.04 -1.43
N GLY A 88 8.23 -59.07 -1.83
CA GLY A 88 8.78 -58.96 -3.19
C GLY A 88 10.30 -59.10 -3.16
N GLU A 89 10.85 -60.09 -3.85
CA GLU A 89 12.29 -60.28 -4.02
C GLU A 89 12.90 -59.13 -4.85
N LEU A 90 13.88 -58.43 -4.28
CA LEU A 90 14.63 -57.39 -4.98
C LEU A 90 15.68 -58.05 -5.92
N PRO A 91 15.69 -57.72 -7.22
CA PRO A 91 16.72 -58.22 -8.12
C PRO A 91 18.06 -57.55 -7.78
N SER A 92 19.08 -58.36 -7.50
CA SER A 92 20.42 -57.89 -7.14
C SER A 92 21.10 -57.15 -8.31
N THR A 93 21.02 -55.82 -8.29
CA THR A 93 21.60 -54.89 -9.26
C THR A 93 23.13 -54.73 -9.17
N ARG A 94 23.81 -55.57 -8.40
CA ARG A 94 25.24 -55.38 -8.06
C ARG A 94 26.20 -55.65 -9.22
N ARG A 95 25.82 -56.46 -10.22
CA ARG A 95 26.69 -56.79 -11.37
C ARG A 95 26.42 -55.97 -12.64
N ARG A 96 25.25 -55.32 -12.75
CA ARG A 96 24.92 -54.46 -13.91
C ARG A 96 25.48 -53.04 -13.75
N ARG A 97 25.65 -52.56 -12.50
CA ARG A 97 26.23 -51.25 -12.18
C ARG A 97 27.73 -51.12 -12.54
N GLN A 98 28.52 -52.19 -12.41
CA GLN A 98 29.97 -52.10 -12.65
C GLN A 98 30.36 -51.93 -14.13
N ARG A 99 29.52 -52.34 -15.10
CA ARG A 99 29.83 -52.21 -16.53
C ARG A 99 29.35 -50.89 -17.16
N LEU A 100 28.45 -50.15 -16.52
CA LEU A 100 27.95 -48.86 -17.01
C LEU A 100 28.75 -47.66 -16.47
N VAL A 101 29.58 -47.85 -15.44
CA VAL A 101 30.29 -46.76 -14.74
C VAL A 101 31.59 -46.33 -15.45
N THR A 102 32.16 -47.13 -16.34
CA THR A 102 33.49 -46.83 -16.94
C THR A 102 33.48 -46.33 -18.39
N GLN A 103 32.32 -46.27 -19.06
CA GLN A 103 32.21 -45.71 -20.42
C GLN A 103 31.14 -44.60 -20.59
N GLY A 104 30.33 -44.32 -19.56
CA GLY A 104 29.32 -43.26 -19.60
C GLY A 104 29.79 -41.89 -19.08
N GLY A 105 30.97 -41.81 -18.45
CA GLY A 105 31.42 -40.62 -17.73
C GLY A 105 31.64 -39.39 -18.61
N ALA A 106 32.25 -39.57 -19.79
CA ALA A 106 32.54 -38.44 -20.69
C ALA A 106 31.27 -37.84 -21.32
N ALA A 107 30.32 -38.69 -21.75
CA ALA A 107 29.07 -38.24 -22.35
C ALA A 107 28.16 -37.54 -21.32
N LEU A 108 28.11 -38.05 -20.08
CA LEU A 108 27.36 -37.42 -18.98
C LEU A 108 27.98 -36.08 -18.56
N LEU A 109 29.31 -35.96 -18.54
CA LEU A 109 29.98 -34.69 -18.26
C LEU A 109 29.72 -33.64 -19.34
N VAL A 110 29.78 -34.02 -20.63
CA VAL A 110 29.46 -33.10 -21.72
C VAL A 110 28.00 -32.66 -21.65
N ALA A 111 27.06 -33.58 -21.40
CA ALA A 111 25.66 -33.23 -21.23
C ALA A 111 25.43 -32.31 -20.01
N ALA A 112 26.04 -32.61 -18.86
CA ALA A 112 25.96 -31.78 -17.66
C ALA A 112 26.54 -30.37 -17.89
N MET A 113 27.70 -30.26 -18.54
CA MET A 113 28.29 -28.97 -18.92
C MET A 113 27.41 -28.21 -19.91
N SER A 114 26.81 -28.89 -20.88
CA SER A 114 25.89 -28.28 -21.85
C SER A 114 24.66 -27.72 -21.16
N VAL A 115 24.07 -28.47 -20.22
CA VAL A 115 22.94 -28.02 -19.39
C VAL A 115 23.35 -26.86 -18.50
N MET A 116 24.55 -26.87 -17.92
CA MET A 116 25.05 -25.81 -17.05
C MET A 116 25.29 -24.51 -17.84
N VAL A 117 25.91 -24.59 -19.02
CA VAL A 117 26.08 -23.44 -19.93
C VAL A 117 24.71 -22.91 -20.39
N LEU A 118 23.81 -23.81 -20.76
CA LEU A 118 22.45 -23.45 -21.16
C LEU A 118 21.67 -22.78 -20.02
N ALA A 119 21.84 -23.25 -18.78
CA ALA A 119 21.26 -22.64 -17.60
C ALA A 119 21.78 -21.21 -17.40
N VAL A 120 23.10 -20.97 -17.46
CA VAL A 120 23.66 -19.61 -17.35
C VAL A 120 23.15 -18.67 -18.44
N LEU A 121 22.97 -19.17 -19.67
CA LEU A 121 22.50 -18.40 -20.81
C LEU A 121 20.98 -18.10 -20.77
N ILE A 122 20.19 -19.00 -20.16
CA ILE A 122 18.73 -18.86 -20.03
C ILE A 122 18.34 -18.14 -18.73
N ALA A 123 19.27 -18.02 -17.77
CA ALA A 123 19.07 -17.26 -16.54
C ALA A 123 18.57 -15.84 -16.88
N PRO A 124 17.46 -15.39 -16.27
CA PRO A 124 16.97 -14.03 -16.49
C PRO A 124 18.03 -13.05 -16.01
N ASP A 125 18.31 -12.01 -16.80
CA ASP A 125 19.11 -10.90 -16.29
C ASP A 125 18.32 -10.18 -15.19
N PRO A 126 18.99 -9.70 -14.14
CA PRO A 126 18.32 -9.00 -13.06
C PRO A 126 17.57 -7.79 -13.62
N ARG A 127 16.38 -7.54 -13.08
CA ARG A 127 15.55 -6.40 -13.46
C ARG A 127 16.37 -5.13 -13.24
N ARG A 128 16.42 -4.28 -14.27
CA ARG A 128 17.13 -2.99 -14.20
C ARG A 128 16.15 -1.89 -13.83
N LEU A 129 16.48 -1.14 -12.79
CA LEU A 129 15.74 0.06 -12.40
C LEU A 129 16.47 1.28 -12.98
N ASP A 130 16.00 1.76 -14.12
CA ASP A 130 16.55 2.94 -14.79
C ASP A 130 16.32 4.21 -13.97
N ASP A 131 15.10 4.36 -13.43
CA ASP A 131 14.67 5.51 -12.64
C ASP A 131 14.06 5.07 -11.29
N PRO A 132 14.91 4.79 -10.28
CA PRO A 132 14.47 4.42 -8.94
C PRO A 132 13.78 5.59 -8.22
N VAL A 133 14.05 6.84 -8.62
CA VAL A 133 13.46 8.02 -7.98
C VAL A 133 11.99 8.11 -8.35
N ARG A 134 11.68 8.05 -9.66
CA ARG A 134 10.30 8.02 -10.14
C ARG A 134 9.53 6.84 -9.58
N ALA A 135 10.14 5.65 -9.56
CA ALA A 135 9.49 4.45 -9.00
C ALA A 135 9.14 4.62 -7.51
N ALA A 136 10.06 5.18 -6.71
CA ALA A 136 9.84 5.44 -5.29
C ALA A 136 8.78 6.54 -5.07
N ARG A 137 8.77 7.60 -5.88
CA ARG A 137 7.73 8.64 -5.84
C ARG A 137 6.36 8.11 -6.21
N GLU A 138 6.25 7.23 -7.20
CA GLU A 138 4.98 6.57 -7.53
C GLU A 138 4.48 5.70 -6.37
N GLN A 139 5.36 4.93 -5.72
CA GLN A 139 5.02 4.14 -4.53
C GLN A 139 4.55 5.02 -3.39
N PHE A 140 5.28 6.11 -3.10
CA PHE A 140 4.89 7.10 -2.11
C PHE A 140 3.52 7.72 -2.42
N SER A 141 3.30 8.15 -3.66
CA SER A 141 2.05 8.81 -4.06
C SER A 141 0.83 7.89 -3.90
N ARG A 142 0.96 6.60 -4.28
CA ARG A 142 -0.08 5.58 -4.04
C ARG A 142 -0.32 5.36 -2.55
N ALA A 143 0.75 5.28 -1.77
CA ALA A 143 0.66 5.07 -0.33
C ALA A 143 0.00 6.25 0.40
N THR A 144 0.41 7.48 0.07
CA THR A 144 -0.16 8.71 0.63
C THR A 144 -1.62 8.88 0.23
N ALA A 145 -2.01 8.52 -1.00
CA ALA A 145 -3.42 8.54 -1.38
C ALA A 145 -4.27 7.61 -0.50
N ALA A 146 -3.77 6.41 -0.18
CA ALA A 146 -4.53 5.41 0.56
C ALA A 146 -4.53 5.58 2.09
N VAL A 147 -3.54 6.28 2.67
CA VAL A 147 -3.31 6.33 4.12
C VAL A 147 -3.44 7.73 4.72
N SER A 148 -3.28 8.77 3.91
CA SER A 148 -3.33 10.15 4.41
C SER A 148 -4.77 10.58 4.69
N VAL A 149 -4.93 11.46 5.68
CA VAL A 149 -6.18 12.19 5.97
C VAL A 149 -6.62 13.10 4.81
N ASN A 150 -5.77 13.27 3.80
CA ASN A 150 -6.06 14.07 2.61
C ASN A 150 -5.56 13.35 1.34
N GLU A 151 -6.44 12.55 0.75
CA GLU A 151 -6.10 11.62 -0.33
C GLU A 151 -5.79 12.34 -1.65
N ALA A 152 -6.31 13.56 -1.84
CA ALA A 152 -6.09 14.39 -3.03
C ALA A 152 -4.62 14.70 -3.32
N LEU A 153 -3.78 14.92 -2.30
CA LEU A 153 -2.35 15.16 -2.51
C LEU A 153 -1.69 13.94 -3.17
N GLY A 154 -1.96 12.74 -2.66
CA GLY A 154 -1.42 11.51 -3.21
C GLY A 154 -1.87 11.27 -4.65
N ALA A 155 -3.15 11.57 -4.97
CA ALA A 155 -3.68 11.48 -6.32
C ALA A 155 -2.99 12.45 -7.29
N VAL A 156 -2.79 13.71 -6.90
CA VAL A 156 -2.10 14.72 -7.75
C VAL A 156 -0.63 14.36 -7.96
N LEU A 157 0.08 13.94 -6.91
CA LEU A 157 1.47 13.50 -7.04
C LEU A 157 1.58 12.28 -7.98
N LEU A 158 0.65 11.32 -7.87
CA LEU A 158 0.61 10.16 -8.76
C LEU A 158 0.33 10.56 -10.21
N ALA A 159 -0.60 11.49 -10.43
CA ALA A 159 -0.89 12.03 -11.76
C ALA A 159 0.32 12.76 -12.34
N HIS A 160 1.03 13.54 -11.53
CA HIS A 160 2.26 14.23 -11.92
C HIS A 160 3.35 13.27 -12.38
N GLU A 161 3.65 12.21 -11.61
CA GLU A 161 4.63 11.18 -11.97
C GLU A 161 4.25 10.42 -13.25
N ARG A 162 2.97 10.46 -13.64
CA ARG A 162 2.45 9.88 -14.88
C ARG A 162 2.38 10.87 -16.05
N GLY A 163 2.81 12.10 -15.85
CA GLY A 163 2.91 13.12 -16.89
C GLY A 163 1.68 14.02 -17.03
N ALA A 164 0.89 14.19 -15.97
CA ALA A 164 -0.17 15.19 -15.95
C ALA A 164 0.39 16.61 -16.15
N ASP A 165 -0.27 17.39 -17.01
CA ASP A 165 0.02 18.81 -17.15
C ASP A 165 -0.68 19.59 -16.03
N LEU A 166 0.12 20.05 -15.06
CA LEU A 166 -0.35 20.87 -13.93
C LEU A 166 -0.37 22.38 -14.25
N GLY A 167 -0.23 22.73 -15.53
CA GLY A 167 -0.33 24.10 -16.01
C GLY A 167 0.91 24.94 -15.74
N ALA A 168 0.78 26.24 -15.99
CA ALA A 168 1.83 27.21 -15.72
C ALA A 168 1.95 27.47 -14.20
N PRO A 169 3.16 27.72 -13.68
CA PRO A 169 3.34 28.12 -12.29
C PRO A 169 2.56 29.41 -11.97
N ILE A 170 1.85 29.40 -10.84
CA ILE A 170 1.02 30.50 -10.31
C ILE A 170 1.46 30.88 -8.90
N SER A 171 1.08 32.07 -8.43
CA SER A 171 1.29 32.47 -7.04
C SER A 171 0.30 31.78 -6.10
N TYR A 172 0.75 31.45 -4.90
CA TYR A 172 -0.08 31.00 -3.79
C TYR A 172 0.00 32.03 -2.66
N GLU A 173 -1.12 32.30 -2.00
CA GLU A 173 -1.18 33.14 -0.81
C GLU A 173 -1.53 32.24 0.37
N PRO A 174 -0.64 32.07 1.36
CA PRO A 174 -0.90 31.24 2.52
C PRO A 174 -2.14 31.69 3.28
N LEU A 175 -2.89 30.73 3.82
CA LEU A 175 -3.98 31.04 4.73
C LEU A 175 -3.39 31.61 6.03
N THR A 176 -3.46 32.93 6.16
CA THR A 176 -3.07 33.59 7.41
C THR A 176 -4.25 33.66 8.35
N GLY A 177 -4.08 33.05 9.51
CA GLY A 177 -5.03 33.12 10.61
C GLY A 177 -4.82 34.30 11.55
N GLY A 178 -5.77 34.50 12.47
CA GLY A 178 -5.72 35.56 13.46
C GLY A 178 -4.46 35.52 14.34
N SER A 179 -4.02 36.67 14.86
CA SER A 179 -2.74 36.80 15.56
C SER A 179 -2.71 36.23 16.99
N ILE A 180 -3.77 35.55 17.44
CA ILE A 180 -3.87 35.02 18.80
C ILE A 180 -4.01 33.50 18.71
N ASP A 181 -2.90 32.82 18.97
CA ASP A 181 -2.85 31.38 19.08
C ASP A 181 -2.61 30.97 20.56
N VAL A 182 -3.17 29.85 20.95
CA VAL A 182 -3.05 29.27 22.30
C VAL A 182 -2.19 28.03 22.22
N VAL A 183 -1.16 27.94 23.07
CA VAL A 183 -0.32 26.74 23.17
C VAL A 183 -1.15 25.58 23.73
N ILE A 184 -1.09 24.43 23.07
CA ILE A 184 -1.80 23.21 23.46
C ILE A 184 -0.84 22.04 23.66
N SER A 185 -1.33 20.99 24.31
CA SER A 185 -0.56 19.75 24.50
C SER A 185 -0.52 18.91 23.23
N GLU A 186 0.53 18.08 23.11
CA GLU A 186 0.68 17.05 22.08
C GLU A 186 -0.56 16.15 21.97
N THR A 187 -1.12 15.74 23.12
CA THR A 187 -2.34 14.91 23.16
C THR A 187 -3.53 15.64 22.56
N ARG A 188 -3.73 16.92 22.88
CA ARG A 188 -4.84 17.72 22.33
C ARG A 188 -4.69 17.91 20.82
N ALA A 189 -3.47 18.13 20.33
CA ALA A 189 -3.18 18.21 18.90
C ALA A 189 -3.45 16.88 18.18
N ALA A 190 -2.98 15.76 18.76
CA ALA A 190 -3.24 14.43 18.22
C ALA A 190 -4.74 14.11 18.22
N ASP A 191 -5.50 14.54 19.24
CA ASP A 191 -6.94 14.32 19.31
C ASP A 191 -7.69 15.06 18.20
N TRP A 192 -7.25 16.26 17.81
CA TRP A 192 -7.80 17.00 16.67
C TRP A 192 -7.65 16.20 15.36
N LEU A 193 -6.43 15.78 15.01
CA LEU A 193 -6.19 15.05 13.77
C LEU A 193 -6.76 13.63 13.80
N ARG A 194 -6.83 12.99 14.98
CA ARG A 194 -7.47 11.67 15.11
C ARG A 194 -8.96 11.74 14.81
N ARG A 195 -9.68 12.72 15.35
CA ARG A 195 -11.10 12.92 15.01
C ARG A 195 -11.30 13.15 13.52
N ALA A 196 -10.40 13.92 12.90
CA ALA A 196 -10.46 14.15 11.47
C ALA A 196 -10.20 12.88 10.63
N ALA A 197 -9.27 12.03 11.06
CA ALA A 197 -8.99 10.76 10.42
C ALA A 197 -10.11 9.74 10.62
N ASP A 198 -10.78 9.75 11.77
CA ASP A 198 -11.91 8.89 12.12
C ASP A 198 -13.25 9.42 11.54
N ALA A 199 -13.25 10.58 10.88
CA ALA A 199 -14.45 11.17 10.29
C ALA A 199 -14.88 10.35 9.06
N ASP A 200 -15.83 9.45 9.28
CA ASP A 200 -16.49 8.70 8.21
C ASP A 200 -17.77 9.43 7.80
N LEU A 201 -17.69 10.14 6.68
CA LEU A 201 -18.74 11.02 6.18
C LEU A 201 -18.90 10.83 4.68
N SER A 202 -20.15 10.82 4.26
CA SER A 202 -20.53 10.89 2.84
C SER A 202 -20.45 12.35 2.37
N LEU A 203 -19.63 12.64 1.36
CA LEU A 203 -19.43 14.01 0.86
C LEU A 203 -19.05 14.03 -0.63
N THR A 204 -19.25 15.20 -1.24
CA THR A 204 -18.66 15.57 -2.53
C THR A 204 -17.95 16.91 -2.40
N GLY A 205 -16.86 17.10 -3.14
CA GLY A 205 -16.15 18.37 -3.10
C GLY A 205 -15.10 18.51 -4.19
N VAL A 206 -14.57 19.72 -4.31
CA VAL A 206 -13.42 20.04 -5.15
C VAL A 206 -12.29 20.45 -4.24
N GLN A 207 -11.25 19.63 -4.20
CA GLN A 207 -9.99 19.96 -3.54
C GLN A 207 -9.03 20.56 -4.56
N ARG A 208 -8.19 21.47 -4.12
CA ARG A 208 -7.09 21.99 -4.94
C ARG A 208 -5.78 21.75 -4.21
N VAL A 209 -4.74 21.40 -4.97
CA VAL A 209 -3.39 21.11 -4.48
C VAL A 209 -2.43 22.09 -5.11
N TRP A 210 -1.50 22.64 -4.32
CA TRP A 210 -0.41 23.51 -4.74
C TRP A 210 0.92 22.88 -4.34
N ILE A 211 1.82 22.78 -5.31
CA ILE A 211 3.16 22.21 -5.18
C ILE A 211 4.17 23.30 -5.54
N SER A 212 4.98 23.72 -4.58
CA SER A 212 6.01 24.74 -4.79
C SER A 212 7.05 24.29 -5.81
N ASP A 213 7.48 25.18 -6.70
CA ASP A 213 8.64 24.96 -7.58
C ASP A 213 9.97 25.44 -6.95
N GLY A 214 9.92 25.95 -5.72
CA GLY A 214 11.06 26.50 -4.98
C GLY A 214 11.52 27.88 -5.42
N SER A 215 10.85 28.50 -6.38
CA SER A 215 11.09 29.88 -6.84
C SER A 215 10.04 30.88 -6.37
N GLY A 216 9.15 30.45 -5.47
CA GLY A 216 8.02 31.23 -4.97
C GLY A 216 6.77 31.12 -5.85
N LEU A 217 6.78 30.23 -6.84
CA LEU A 217 5.62 29.88 -7.66
C LEU A 217 5.22 28.43 -7.42
N TYR A 218 4.00 28.10 -7.84
CA TYR A 218 3.34 26.84 -7.52
C TYR A 218 2.69 26.25 -8.75
N ARG A 219 2.83 24.94 -8.92
CA ARG A 219 1.96 24.18 -9.83
C ARG A 219 0.71 23.78 -9.07
N SER A 220 -0.43 23.77 -9.75
CA SER A 220 -1.69 23.44 -9.10
C SER A 220 -2.54 22.46 -9.89
N ALA A 221 -3.30 21.65 -9.18
CA ALA A 221 -4.27 20.73 -9.76
C ALA A 221 -5.56 20.70 -8.94
N GLU A 222 -6.68 20.44 -9.61
CA GLU A 222 -7.95 20.17 -8.95
C GLU A 222 -8.20 18.68 -8.88
N VAL A 223 -8.81 18.26 -7.77
CA VAL A 223 -9.27 16.91 -7.52
C VAL A 223 -10.75 16.98 -7.17
N ARG A 224 -11.58 16.30 -7.94
CA ARG A 224 -12.96 16.05 -7.51
C ARG A 224 -12.95 14.84 -6.59
N THR A 225 -13.55 15.00 -5.44
CA THR A 225 -13.59 14.00 -4.38
C THR A 225 -15.04 13.63 -4.12
N THR A 226 -15.34 12.34 -4.21
CA THR A 226 -16.62 11.76 -3.82
C THR A 226 -16.31 10.70 -2.77
N LYS A 227 -16.80 10.85 -1.54
CA LYS A 227 -16.64 9.87 -0.46
C LYS A 227 -18.00 9.33 -0.07
N LEU A 228 -18.06 8.02 0.13
CA LEU A 228 -19.23 7.34 0.68
C LEU A 228 -18.83 6.59 1.95
N GLU A 229 -19.52 6.92 3.03
CA GLU A 229 -19.37 6.31 4.36
C GLU A 229 -19.51 4.78 4.25
N GLY A 230 -18.57 4.03 4.82
CA GLY A 230 -18.57 2.56 4.72
C GLY A 230 -18.03 1.95 3.42
N TYR A 231 -17.67 2.76 2.41
CA TYR A 231 -17.25 2.26 1.08
C TYR A 231 -15.87 2.75 0.66
N GLY A 232 -15.57 4.04 0.86
CA GLY A 232 -14.31 4.65 0.45
C GLY A 232 -14.49 5.96 -0.34
N ALA A 233 -13.47 6.31 -1.12
CA ALA A 233 -13.42 7.56 -1.88
C ALA A 233 -13.04 7.35 -3.36
N GLU A 234 -13.72 8.07 -4.24
CA GLU A 234 -13.34 8.25 -5.64
C GLU A 234 -12.69 9.63 -5.81
N LEU A 235 -11.54 9.65 -6.48
CA LEU A 235 -10.72 10.82 -6.73
C LEU A 235 -10.49 11.00 -8.23
N GLU A 236 -10.93 12.13 -8.78
CA GLU A 236 -10.68 12.51 -10.17
C GLU A 236 -9.72 13.68 -10.24
N VAL A 237 -8.52 13.47 -10.77
CA VAL A 237 -7.55 14.53 -10.99
C VAL A 237 -7.81 15.19 -12.34
N LEU A 238 -7.95 16.51 -12.33
CA LEU A 238 -8.13 17.32 -13.53
C LEU A 238 -6.79 17.86 -14.02
N ASP A 239 -6.58 17.86 -15.34
CA ASP A 239 -5.45 18.54 -15.96
C ASP A 239 -5.64 20.07 -16.00
N ALA A 240 -4.62 20.80 -16.47
CA ALA A 240 -4.67 22.26 -16.60
C ALA A 240 -5.81 22.81 -17.48
N ARG A 241 -6.45 21.96 -18.31
CA ARG A 241 -7.57 22.33 -19.18
C ARG A 241 -8.93 22.03 -18.53
N GLY A 242 -8.93 21.38 -17.37
CA GLY A 242 -10.12 20.91 -16.67
C GLY A 242 -10.61 19.54 -17.16
N ASP A 243 -9.84 18.86 -18.02
CA ASP A 243 -10.17 17.51 -18.47
C ASP A 243 -9.74 16.49 -17.41
N ARG A 244 -10.52 15.41 -17.23
CA ARG A 244 -10.14 14.31 -16.32
C ARG A 244 -8.89 13.61 -16.83
N PHE A 245 -7.78 13.73 -16.10
CA PHE A 245 -6.52 13.04 -16.40
C PHE A 245 -6.51 11.61 -15.86
N SER A 246 -6.96 11.43 -14.62
CA SER A 246 -7.02 10.12 -13.95
C SER A 246 -8.19 10.04 -12.98
N SER A 247 -8.77 8.85 -12.84
CA SER A 247 -9.70 8.50 -11.77
C SER A 247 -9.13 7.34 -10.94
N SER A 248 -9.24 7.44 -9.62
CA SER A 248 -8.81 6.40 -8.68
C SER A 248 -9.88 6.14 -7.64
N PHE A 249 -10.05 4.88 -7.24
CA PHE A 249 -10.88 4.48 -6.11
C PHE A 249 -10.01 3.99 -4.97
N LEU A 250 -10.30 4.50 -3.79
CA LEU A 250 -9.66 4.19 -2.52
C LEU A 250 -10.70 3.48 -1.65
N PRO A 251 -10.55 2.19 -1.37
CA PRO A 251 -11.44 1.52 -0.43
C PRO A 251 -11.26 2.14 0.96
N GLU A 252 -12.31 2.08 1.77
CA GLU A 252 -12.21 2.53 3.15
C GLU A 252 -11.09 1.79 3.88
N ALA A 253 -10.14 2.57 4.43
CA ALA A 253 -9.03 2.07 5.20
C ALA A 253 -9.24 2.43 6.67
N THR A 254 -8.92 1.50 7.58
CA THR A 254 -8.92 1.82 9.01
C THR A 254 -7.85 2.86 9.29
N PRO A 255 -8.20 4.00 9.93
CA PRO A 255 -7.23 5.03 10.25
C PRO A 255 -6.05 4.48 11.04
N GLY A 256 -4.85 4.86 10.63
CA GLY A 256 -3.63 4.55 11.37
C GLY A 256 -3.60 5.24 12.73
N LYS A 257 -2.71 4.78 13.62
CA LYS A 257 -2.53 5.41 14.93
C LYS A 257 -2.01 6.84 14.77
N VAL A 258 -2.78 7.83 15.24
CA VAL A 258 -2.35 9.24 15.28
C VAL A 258 -1.69 9.58 16.62
N GLU A 259 -0.38 9.85 16.60
CA GLU A 259 0.42 10.25 17.76
C GLU A 259 1.29 11.45 17.42
N ALA A 260 1.16 12.53 18.17
CA ALA A 260 1.97 13.72 17.96
C ALA A 260 3.43 13.49 18.35
N SER A 261 4.34 13.95 17.50
CA SER A 261 5.77 13.93 17.79
C SER A 261 6.11 14.85 18.96
N LYS A 262 6.91 14.35 19.91
CA LYS A 262 7.48 15.14 21.02
C LYS A 262 8.47 16.21 20.55
N ARG A 263 8.84 16.20 19.27
CA ARG A 263 9.76 17.17 18.66
C ARG A 263 9.06 18.47 18.29
N TRP A 264 7.73 18.47 18.25
CA TRP A 264 6.94 19.61 17.81
C TRP A 264 6.20 20.24 19.00
N SER A 265 6.01 21.56 18.91
CA SER A 265 5.07 22.29 19.74
C SER A 265 3.85 22.68 18.92
N PHE A 266 2.70 22.71 19.58
CA PHE A 266 1.42 22.91 18.91
C PHE A 266 0.70 24.14 19.45
N THR A 267 0.06 24.87 18.56
CA THR A 267 -0.85 25.96 18.90
C THR A 267 -2.18 25.79 18.18
N GLU A 268 -3.27 26.26 18.80
CA GLU A 268 -4.58 26.36 18.15
C GLU A 268 -5.01 27.83 18.06
N SER A 269 -5.70 28.19 16.99
CA SER A 269 -6.26 29.54 16.86
C SER A 269 -7.31 29.79 17.94
N PHE A 270 -7.29 30.99 18.53
CA PHE A 270 -8.29 31.37 19.53
C PHE A 270 -9.66 31.63 18.89
N TRP A 271 -9.66 32.17 17.67
CA TRP A 271 -10.88 32.45 16.91
C TRP A 271 -11.03 31.42 15.79
N SER A 272 -12.29 31.18 15.40
CA SER A 272 -12.58 30.44 14.19
C SER A 272 -12.21 31.26 12.96
N GLU A 273 -11.80 30.56 11.92
CA GLU A 273 -11.44 31.07 10.61
C GLU A 273 -12.37 30.47 9.57
N ARG A 274 -12.46 31.06 8.38
CA ARG A 274 -13.37 30.58 7.34
C ARG A 274 -12.62 29.93 6.18
N VAL A 275 -12.88 28.66 5.94
CA VAL A 275 -12.30 27.85 4.85
C VAL A 275 -13.43 27.15 4.11
N ALA A 276 -13.46 27.24 2.78
CA ALA A 276 -14.53 26.67 1.95
C ALA A 276 -15.97 27.05 2.42
N GLY A 277 -16.13 28.26 2.98
CA GLY A 277 -17.41 28.73 3.52
C GLY A 277 -17.80 28.18 4.90
N ARG A 278 -16.93 27.38 5.53
CA ARG A 278 -17.17 26.75 6.84
C ARG A 278 -16.24 27.29 7.92
N GLU A 279 -16.67 27.21 9.18
CA GLU A 279 -15.89 27.68 10.33
C GLU A 279 -14.90 26.60 10.77
N ALA A 280 -13.63 27.00 10.89
CA ALA A 280 -12.52 26.09 11.16
C ALA A 280 -11.65 26.60 12.31
N ILE A 281 -11.04 25.68 13.06
CA ILE A 281 -9.94 25.97 13.97
C ILE A 281 -8.63 25.64 13.27
N ARG A 282 -7.68 26.56 13.35
CA ARG A 282 -6.33 26.35 12.83
C ARG A 282 -5.47 25.69 13.91
N LEU A 283 -5.01 24.48 13.62
CA LEU A 283 -3.95 23.80 14.36
C LEU A 283 -2.62 24.08 13.67
N THR A 284 -1.62 24.52 14.41
CA THR A 284 -0.29 24.81 13.90
C THR A 284 0.75 23.99 14.64
N ALA A 285 1.68 23.40 13.90
CA ALA A 285 2.84 22.69 14.44
C ALA A 285 4.12 23.45 14.10
N THR A 286 4.99 23.59 15.10
CA THR A 286 6.33 24.18 14.96
C THR A 286 7.39 23.24 15.52
N ASP A 287 8.57 23.21 14.91
CA ASP A 287 9.73 22.50 15.42
C ASP A 287 10.85 23.49 15.86
N LYS A 288 12.08 22.98 16.02
CA LYS A 288 13.25 23.80 16.38
C LYS A 288 13.66 24.81 15.28
N HIS A 289 13.20 24.63 14.06
CA HIS A 289 13.52 25.44 12.87
C HIS A 289 12.41 26.43 12.51
N GLY A 290 11.18 26.20 12.96
CA GLY A 290 10.08 27.14 12.79
C GLY A 290 8.75 26.44 12.54
N LEU A 291 7.91 27.09 11.74
CA LEU A 291 6.62 26.54 11.31
C LEU A 291 6.85 25.35 10.37
N VAL A 292 6.20 24.20 10.64
CA VAL A 292 6.34 22.99 9.82
C VAL A 292 5.04 22.60 9.12
N ALA A 293 3.89 22.82 9.76
CA ALA A 293 2.59 22.52 9.20
C ALA A 293 1.46 23.28 9.89
N SER A 294 0.39 23.52 9.14
CA SER A 294 -0.89 24.03 9.66
C SER A 294 -2.04 23.25 9.06
N TRP A 295 -3.08 23.00 9.86
CA TRP A 295 -4.32 22.33 9.47
C TRP A 295 -5.52 23.18 9.90
N TRP A 296 -6.51 23.31 9.04
CA TRP A 296 -7.79 23.94 9.36
C TRP A 296 -8.84 22.87 9.50
N LEU A 297 -9.32 22.66 10.72
CA LEU A 297 -10.28 21.60 11.06
C LEU A 297 -11.67 22.19 11.20
N ASP A 298 -12.65 21.61 10.50
CA ASP A 298 -14.05 22.01 10.55
C ASP A 298 -14.61 21.87 11.97
N LEU A 299 -15.27 22.90 12.47
CA LEU A 299 -15.83 22.90 13.82
C LEU A 299 -17.08 22.03 13.98
N GLU A 300 -17.75 21.67 12.88
CA GLU A 300 -18.99 20.89 12.90
C GLU A 300 -18.74 19.41 12.61
N THR A 301 -17.86 19.11 11.65
CA THR A 301 -17.63 17.73 11.17
C THR A 301 -16.26 17.17 11.50
N ASP A 302 -15.40 17.93 12.18
CA ASP A 302 -13.99 17.59 12.48
C ASP A 302 -13.10 17.33 11.24
N LEU A 303 -13.61 17.54 10.00
CA LEU A 303 -12.85 17.31 8.77
C LEU A 303 -11.69 18.28 8.63
N VAL A 304 -10.56 17.82 8.08
CA VAL A 304 -9.51 18.74 7.62
C VAL A 304 -9.98 19.44 6.34
N LEU A 305 -10.30 20.72 6.45
CA LEU A 305 -10.71 21.55 5.32
C LEU A 305 -9.52 22.04 4.50
N TRP A 306 -8.39 22.28 5.16
CA TRP A 306 -7.16 22.75 4.53
C TRP A 306 -5.93 22.30 5.29
N SER A 307 -4.82 22.14 4.58
CA SER A 307 -3.51 21.84 5.13
C SER A 307 -2.42 22.60 4.37
N GLU A 308 -1.42 23.06 5.10
CA GLU A 308 -0.20 23.65 4.57
C GLU A 308 1.01 22.99 5.21
N ARG A 309 2.06 22.76 4.41
CA ARG A 309 3.38 22.35 4.89
C ARG A 309 4.39 23.41 4.52
N TYR A 310 5.30 23.66 5.46
CA TYR A 310 6.28 24.72 5.35
C TYR A 310 7.68 24.13 5.20
N ASP A 311 8.50 24.75 4.38
CA ASP A 311 9.90 24.38 4.25
C ASP A 311 10.78 25.02 5.35
N GLY A 312 12.07 24.69 5.35
CA GLY A 312 13.01 25.23 6.35
C GLY A 312 13.25 26.74 6.26
N THR A 313 12.71 27.43 5.25
CA THR A 313 12.73 28.90 5.14
C THR A 313 11.46 29.55 5.70
N GLY A 314 10.44 28.74 6.02
CA GLY A 314 9.13 29.22 6.47
C GLY A 314 8.18 29.54 5.31
N GLU A 315 8.53 29.18 4.08
CA GLU A 315 7.67 29.31 2.91
C GLU A 315 6.80 28.05 2.74
N VAL A 316 5.61 28.21 2.18
CA VAL A 316 4.73 27.07 1.93
C VAL A 316 5.32 26.21 0.82
N SER A 317 5.62 24.95 1.13
CA SER A 317 6.10 23.95 0.16
C SER A 317 4.95 23.20 -0.52
N LEU A 318 3.89 22.94 0.25
CA LEU A 318 2.67 22.25 -0.17
C LEU A 318 1.47 22.89 0.50
N ALA A 319 0.41 23.13 -0.26
CA ALA A 319 -0.89 23.49 0.28
C ALA A 319 -1.97 22.67 -0.41
N PHE A 320 -3.00 22.27 0.32
CA PHE A 320 -4.13 21.57 -0.27
C PHE A 320 -5.35 21.63 0.64
N GLY A 321 -6.53 21.57 0.03
CA GLY A 321 -7.78 21.52 0.76
C GLY A 321 -9.00 21.76 -0.11
N TYR A 322 -10.16 21.76 0.53
CA TYR A 322 -11.44 21.99 -0.14
C TYR A 322 -11.57 23.45 -0.56
N THR A 323 -11.97 23.63 -1.81
CA THR A 323 -12.45 24.91 -2.36
C THR A 323 -13.98 24.92 -2.42
N GLU A 324 -14.58 23.75 -2.61
CA GLU A 324 -16.02 23.50 -2.59
C GLU A 324 -16.27 22.19 -1.83
N LEU A 325 -17.33 22.15 -1.01
CA LEU A 325 -17.70 20.97 -0.20
C LEU A 325 -19.22 20.91 -0.02
N SER A 326 -19.80 19.72 -0.25
CA SER A 326 -21.20 19.39 0.00
C SER A 326 -21.34 18.03 0.69
N PHE A 327 -22.35 17.90 1.53
CA PHE A 327 -22.75 16.66 2.22
C PHE A 327 -24.07 16.10 1.67
N ASP A 328 -24.49 16.53 0.49
CA ASP A 328 -25.63 15.95 -0.23
C ASP A 328 -25.35 14.47 -0.60
N GLU A 329 -26.39 13.65 -0.78
CA GLU A 329 -26.30 12.21 -1.08
C GLU A 329 -25.33 11.92 -2.23
N PRO A 330 -24.09 11.45 -1.95
CA PRO A 330 -23.11 11.22 -2.99
C PRO A 330 -23.43 9.92 -3.75
N THR A 331 -22.98 9.84 -4.99
CA THR A 331 -22.96 8.59 -5.74
C THR A 331 -21.67 8.53 -6.53
N PHE A 332 -21.00 7.37 -6.58
CA PHE A 332 -19.85 7.16 -7.44
C PHE A 332 -20.23 7.23 -8.92
N ASP A 333 -19.26 7.60 -9.77
CA ASP A 333 -19.48 7.54 -11.21
C ASP A 333 -19.54 6.07 -11.68
N THR A 334 -20.61 5.71 -12.37
CA THR A 334 -20.84 4.34 -12.86
C THR A 334 -19.89 3.92 -14.01
N ASP A 335 -19.10 4.84 -14.57
CA ASP A 335 -18.10 4.52 -15.61
C ASP A 335 -16.78 3.95 -15.03
N THR A 336 -16.91 2.79 -14.41
CA THR A 336 -15.84 1.98 -13.78
C THR A 336 -14.72 1.50 -14.71
N SER A 337 -14.79 1.78 -16.02
CA SER A 337 -13.82 1.25 -16.98
C SER A 337 -12.45 1.94 -16.92
N LEU A 338 -12.35 3.11 -16.29
CA LEU A 338 -11.14 3.92 -16.20
C LEU A 338 -10.65 4.18 -14.77
N THR A 339 -11.38 3.71 -13.76
CA THR A 339 -11.06 3.93 -12.34
C THR A 339 -10.01 2.94 -11.86
N GLN A 340 -8.87 3.46 -11.41
CA GLN A 340 -7.81 2.62 -10.84
C GLN A 340 -8.07 2.35 -9.36
N LEU A 341 -8.13 1.08 -8.97
CA LEU A 341 -8.09 0.69 -7.55
C LEU A 341 -6.68 0.90 -6.97
N ILE A 342 -6.57 1.69 -5.90
CA ILE A 342 -5.35 1.79 -5.08
C ILE A 342 -5.68 1.20 -3.71
N SER A 343 -5.04 0.09 -3.39
CA SER A 343 -5.26 -0.65 -2.15
C SER A 343 -3.94 -0.96 -1.47
N LEU A 344 -3.96 -0.93 -0.13
CA LEU A 344 -2.90 -1.40 0.75
C LEU A 344 -3.48 -2.36 1.78
N GLN A 345 -2.66 -3.29 2.24
CA GLN A 345 -2.98 -4.12 3.39
C GLN A 345 -2.76 -3.34 4.70
N PRO A 346 -3.68 -3.41 5.67
CA PRO A 346 -3.47 -2.78 6.96
C PRO A 346 -2.32 -3.47 7.72
N ALA A 347 -1.60 -2.72 8.56
CA ALA A 347 -0.52 -3.27 9.37
C ALA A 347 -0.98 -4.40 10.30
N SER A 348 -2.24 -4.44 10.72
CA SER A 348 -2.80 -5.55 11.52
C SER A 348 -2.74 -6.90 10.79
N ALA A 349 -2.62 -6.92 9.46
CA ALA A 349 -2.45 -8.13 8.67
C ALA A 349 -0.98 -8.59 8.58
N SER A 350 -0.02 -7.86 9.16
CA SER A 350 1.41 -8.18 9.12
C SER A 350 1.85 -9.27 10.10
N GLU A 351 0.91 -10.06 10.63
CA GLU A 351 1.19 -11.20 11.52
C GLU A 351 1.01 -12.55 10.81
N GLN A 352 0.57 -12.55 9.56
CA GLN A 352 0.39 -13.77 8.75
C GLN A 352 1.74 -14.29 8.24
N ASP A 353 1.92 -15.61 8.19
CA ASP A 353 3.15 -16.20 7.64
C ASP A 353 3.42 -15.71 6.21
N GLY A 354 4.66 -15.29 5.94
CA GLY A 354 5.11 -14.86 4.61
C GLY A 354 4.67 -13.45 4.18
N TRP A 355 4.10 -12.63 5.08
CA TRP A 355 3.71 -11.25 4.72
C TRP A 355 4.92 -10.39 4.31
N CYS A 356 6.06 -10.56 4.99
CA CYS A 356 7.29 -9.83 4.71
C CYS A 356 8.03 -10.51 3.55
N VAL A 357 8.12 -9.78 2.44
CA VAL A 357 8.72 -10.26 1.19
C VAL A 357 9.98 -9.46 0.90
N GLY A 358 11.07 -10.17 0.63
CA GLY A 358 12.33 -9.59 0.16
C GLY A 358 13.29 -9.07 1.25
N LEU A 359 12.78 -8.55 2.35
CA LEU A 359 13.57 -8.18 3.52
C LEU A 359 13.71 -9.37 4.48
N GLU A 360 14.85 -9.51 5.16
CA GLU A 360 15.02 -10.52 6.22
C GLU A 360 14.02 -10.31 7.37
N HIS A 361 13.77 -9.05 7.70
CA HIS A 361 12.80 -8.64 8.69
C HIS A 361 12.20 -7.29 8.28
N CYS A 362 10.87 -7.22 8.23
CA CYS A 362 10.14 -5.97 8.00
C CYS A 362 9.86 -5.30 9.36
N PRO A 363 10.46 -4.14 9.65
CA PRO A 363 10.27 -3.49 10.95
C PRO A 363 8.81 -3.03 11.14
N GLN A 364 8.27 -3.24 12.35
CA GLN A 364 6.96 -2.72 12.75
C GLN A 364 6.97 -1.22 13.10
N SER A 365 8.16 -0.65 13.25
CA SER A 365 8.36 0.79 13.46
C SER A 365 9.75 1.20 12.99
N VAL A 366 9.88 2.41 12.42
CA VAL A 366 11.16 3.01 12.01
C VAL A 366 11.17 4.49 12.40
N ALA A 367 12.28 4.99 12.95
CA ALA A 367 12.41 6.38 13.40
C ALA A 367 11.25 6.88 14.31
N GLY A 368 10.67 5.98 15.12
CA GLY A 368 9.50 6.27 15.96
C GLY A 368 8.14 6.25 15.25
N LEU A 369 8.10 6.09 13.92
CA LEU A 369 6.87 5.94 13.14
C LEU A 369 6.40 4.49 13.12
N PRO A 370 5.15 4.18 13.50
CA PRO A 370 4.60 2.83 13.42
C PRO A 370 4.26 2.46 11.97
N LEU A 371 4.33 1.16 11.65
CA LEU A 371 3.80 0.61 10.41
C LEU A 371 2.27 0.74 10.43
N VAL A 372 1.69 1.34 9.39
CA VAL A 372 0.24 1.54 9.27
C VAL A 372 -0.36 0.75 8.11
N ALA A 373 0.40 0.55 7.04
CA ALA A 373 -0.04 -0.24 5.89
C ALA A 373 1.16 -0.81 5.13
N TYR A 374 0.91 -1.82 4.31
CA TYR A 374 1.89 -2.39 3.41
C TYR A 374 1.27 -2.90 2.11
N ALA A 375 2.08 -3.12 1.09
CA ALA A 375 1.68 -3.83 -0.11
C ALA A 375 2.84 -4.69 -0.59
N SER A 376 2.58 -5.98 -0.81
CA SER A 376 3.53 -6.88 -1.45
C SER A 376 3.00 -7.32 -2.81
N SER A 377 3.91 -7.54 -3.74
CA SER A 377 3.61 -8.10 -5.05
C SER A 377 4.71 -9.08 -5.40
N GLU A 378 4.35 -10.34 -5.56
CA GLU A 378 5.20 -11.37 -6.15
C GLU A 378 4.71 -11.63 -7.57
N GLN A 379 5.53 -11.26 -8.55
CA GLN A 379 5.27 -11.55 -9.96
C GLN A 379 6.38 -12.43 -10.52
N ARG A 380 6.11 -13.04 -11.67
CA ARG A 380 7.09 -13.89 -12.38
C ARG A 380 8.41 -13.16 -12.70
N ASP A 381 8.36 -11.84 -12.79
CA ASP A 381 9.48 -10.97 -13.16
C ASP A 381 10.12 -10.25 -11.95
N GLY A 382 9.78 -10.67 -10.72
CA GLY A 382 10.39 -10.20 -9.48
C GLY A 382 9.37 -9.86 -8.40
N SER A 383 9.88 -9.72 -7.18
CA SER A 383 9.09 -9.32 -6.01
C SER A 383 9.29 -7.85 -5.68
N SER A 384 8.27 -7.23 -5.10
CA SER A 384 8.36 -5.89 -4.55
C SER A 384 7.53 -5.77 -3.28
N MET A 385 7.99 -4.95 -2.36
CA MET A 385 7.32 -4.64 -1.11
C MET A 385 7.29 -3.12 -0.93
N THR A 386 6.19 -2.62 -0.38
CA THR A 386 6.01 -1.23 0.03
C THR A 386 5.52 -1.24 1.47
N LEU A 387 6.21 -0.55 2.36
CA LEU A 387 5.87 -0.41 3.77
C LEU A 387 5.59 1.07 4.03
N VAL A 388 4.46 1.36 4.67
CA VAL A 388 4.01 2.72 4.97
C VAL A 388 4.06 2.94 6.46
N TYR A 389 4.88 3.89 6.88
CA TYR A 389 5.05 4.29 8.27
C TYR A 389 4.50 5.70 8.46
N SER A 390 3.62 5.88 9.45
CA SER A 390 2.98 7.17 9.69
C SER A 390 2.52 7.30 11.14
N ASP A 391 2.65 8.49 11.70
CA ASP A 391 2.08 8.88 12.99
C ASP A 391 0.90 9.86 12.84
N GLY A 392 0.44 10.07 11.59
CA GLY A 392 -0.59 11.03 11.20
C GLY A 392 -0.05 12.44 10.90
N PHE A 393 1.19 12.75 11.28
CA PHE A 393 1.84 14.05 11.09
C PHE A 393 2.99 13.98 10.06
N GLU A 394 3.82 12.94 10.20
CA GLU A 394 4.89 12.58 9.30
C GLU A 394 4.58 11.22 8.65
N THR A 395 5.02 11.03 7.41
CA THR A 395 4.85 9.76 6.69
C THR A 395 6.13 9.43 5.95
N ALA A 396 6.57 8.18 6.09
CA ALA A 396 7.71 7.61 5.37
C ALA A 396 7.26 6.33 4.66
N VAL A 397 7.59 6.22 3.39
CA VAL A 397 7.29 5.04 2.57
C VAL A 397 8.60 4.36 2.21
N VAL A 398 8.73 3.10 2.60
CA VAL A 398 9.87 2.26 2.30
C VAL A 398 9.51 1.32 1.17
N GLY A 399 10.25 1.39 0.07
CA GLY A 399 10.13 0.47 -1.06
C GLY A 399 11.28 -0.53 -1.05
N TRP A 400 10.98 -1.80 -1.31
CA TRP A 400 11.95 -2.83 -1.66
C TRP A 400 11.54 -3.42 -3.01
N THR A 401 12.45 -3.46 -3.98
CA THR A 401 12.16 -4.02 -5.30
C THR A 401 13.32 -4.87 -5.76
N ASP A 402 13.04 -6.11 -6.16
CA ASP A 402 14.01 -7.00 -6.77
C ASP A 402 14.60 -6.36 -8.04
N GLY A 403 15.93 -6.34 -8.13
CA GLY A 403 16.65 -5.73 -9.25
C GLY A 403 17.89 -4.93 -8.88
N VAL A 404 18.44 -4.29 -9.91
CA VAL A 404 19.71 -3.56 -9.85
C VAL A 404 19.59 -2.13 -10.34
N LEU A 405 20.29 -1.22 -9.67
CA LEU A 405 20.46 0.17 -10.10
C LEU A 405 21.28 0.24 -11.38
N VAL A 406 20.80 1.04 -12.33
CA VAL A 406 21.50 1.28 -13.60
C VAL A 406 22.53 2.39 -13.45
N GLY A 407 23.71 2.20 -14.07
CA GLY A 407 24.76 3.21 -14.12
C GLY A 407 25.95 2.97 -13.17
N GLY A 408 25.94 1.87 -12.41
CA GLY A 408 27.02 1.56 -11.46
C GLY A 408 27.00 2.41 -10.18
N GLU A 409 25.96 3.23 -10.02
CA GLU A 409 25.69 3.96 -8.78
C GLU A 409 25.10 3.00 -7.75
N THR A 410 25.56 3.14 -6.51
CA THR A 410 25.11 2.33 -5.39
C THR A 410 24.05 3.04 -4.56
N SER A 411 23.93 4.37 -4.67
CA SER A 411 22.86 5.15 -4.07
C SER A 411 22.53 6.43 -4.85
N ARG A 412 21.29 6.90 -4.71
CA ARG A 412 20.74 8.14 -5.26
C ARG A 412 19.93 8.84 -4.18
N THR A 413 20.21 10.12 -3.96
CA THR A 413 19.33 10.99 -3.18
C THR A 413 18.82 12.09 -4.09
N HIS A 414 17.51 12.29 -4.11
CA HIS A 414 16.87 13.31 -4.93
C HIS A 414 15.93 14.16 -4.08
N ARG A 415 16.10 15.48 -4.19
CA ARG A 415 15.27 16.48 -3.54
C ARG A 415 14.84 17.48 -4.58
N GLU A 416 13.55 17.79 -4.55
CA GLU A 416 12.93 18.79 -5.39
C GLU A 416 11.91 19.54 -4.51
N PRO A 417 11.84 20.88 -4.59
CA PRO A 417 10.85 21.66 -3.86
C PRO A 417 9.42 21.15 -4.08
N GLY A 418 8.61 21.16 -3.03
CA GLY A 418 7.21 20.68 -3.06
C GLY A 418 7.04 19.18 -3.26
N MET A 419 8.05 18.46 -3.73
CA MET A 419 8.01 17.02 -3.97
C MET A 419 8.60 16.24 -2.79
N PRO A 420 8.15 15.00 -2.55
CA PRO A 420 8.74 14.15 -1.53
C PRO A 420 10.22 13.89 -1.84
N THR A 421 11.05 13.92 -0.80
CA THR A 421 12.47 13.58 -0.89
C THR A 421 12.61 12.08 -1.01
N VAL A 422 13.49 11.62 -1.89
CA VAL A 422 13.76 10.20 -2.13
C VAL A 422 15.21 9.87 -1.82
N MET A 423 15.45 8.80 -1.08
CA MET A 423 16.72 8.10 -0.98
C MET A 423 16.54 6.70 -1.51
N ALA A 424 17.35 6.26 -2.48
CA ALA A 424 17.32 4.90 -3.02
C ALA A 424 18.74 4.34 -3.10
N TRP A 425 18.94 3.08 -2.76
CA TRP A 425 20.25 2.44 -2.77
C TRP A 425 20.17 0.95 -3.13
N GLN A 426 21.27 0.42 -3.64
CA GLN A 426 21.45 -1.00 -3.88
C GLN A 426 21.68 -1.70 -2.55
N SER A 427 20.94 -2.77 -2.28
CA SER A 427 21.14 -3.68 -1.17
C SER A 427 21.07 -5.12 -1.67
N GLY A 428 22.23 -5.66 -2.07
CA GLY A 428 22.36 -7.02 -2.58
C GLY A 428 21.55 -7.25 -3.86
N PRO A 429 20.56 -8.16 -3.88
CA PRO A 429 19.71 -8.43 -5.05
C PRO A 429 18.63 -7.37 -5.30
N ALA A 430 18.48 -6.37 -4.43
CA ALA A 430 17.34 -5.45 -4.49
C ALA A 430 17.74 -3.98 -4.41
N VAL A 431 16.81 -3.13 -4.81
CA VAL A 431 16.86 -1.69 -4.61
C VAL A 431 15.92 -1.34 -3.46
N VAL A 432 16.47 -0.74 -2.42
CA VAL A 432 15.72 -0.20 -1.29
C VAL A 432 15.53 1.29 -1.52
N SER A 433 14.37 1.83 -1.17
CA SER A 433 14.09 3.26 -1.22
C SER A 433 13.32 3.73 0.00
N VAL A 434 13.54 4.97 0.40
CA VAL A 434 12.81 5.69 1.44
C VAL A 434 12.35 7.00 0.85
N THR A 435 11.05 7.26 0.94
CA THR A 435 10.43 8.48 0.42
C THR A 435 9.61 9.15 1.50
N SER A 436 9.79 10.45 1.70
CA SER A 436 9.03 11.20 2.70
C SER A 436 8.93 12.69 2.36
N THR A 437 7.86 13.34 2.82
CA THR A 437 7.69 14.80 2.85
C THR A 437 8.21 15.41 4.16
N GLY A 438 8.78 14.60 5.04
CA GLY A 438 9.37 15.03 6.32
C GLY A 438 10.78 15.60 6.17
N THR A 439 11.44 15.78 7.31
CA THR A 439 12.81 16.31 7.35
C THR A 439 13.82 15.32 6.82
N THR A 440 14.99 15.82 6.42
CA THR A 440 16.11 14.98 5.98
C THR A 440 16.65 14.10 7.10
N ASP A 441 16.54 14.58 8.34
CA ASP A 441 16.92 13.84 9.54
C ASP A 441 16.02 12.60 9.69
N LEU A 442 14.72 12.73 9.43
CA LEU A 442 13.78 11.60 9.42
C LEU A 442 14.17 10.56 8.37
N LEU A 443 14.46 10.97 7.12
CA LEU A 443 14.87 10.02 6.07
C LEU A 443 16.15 9.26 6.46
N ALA A 444 17.13 9.95 7.06
CA ALA A 444 18.37 9.33 7.51
C ALA A 444 18.12 8.32 8.64
N GLU A 445 17.33 8.68 9.66
CA GLU A 445 16.95 7.78 10.75
C GLU A 445 16.19 6.54 10.25
N VAL A 446 15.32 6.69 9.25
CA VAL A 446 14.62 5.56 8.62
C VAL A 446 15.60 4.68 7.83
N ALA A 447 16.51 5.28 7.06
CA ALA A 447 17.50 4.54 6.28
C ALA A 447 18.45 3.72 7.17
N GLU A 448 18.81 4.22 8.35
CA GLU A 448 19.65 3.49 9.32
C GLU A 448 18.99 2.22 9.87
N ALA A 449 17.65 2.16 9.88
CA ALA A 449 16.88 0.99 10.35
C ALA A 449 16.72 -0.10 9.27
N LEU A 450 17.21 0.13 8.05
CA LEU A 450 17.02 -0.72 6.88
C LEU A 450 18.35 -1.37 6.45
N PRO A 451 18.31 -2.41 5.60
CA PRO A 451 19.51 -3.04 5.07
C PRO A 451 20.46 -2.02 4.42
N ALA A 452 21.74 -2.13 4.77
CA ALA A 452 22.76 -1.19 4.32
C ALA A 452 23.01 -1.28 2.80
N GLU A 453 23.74 -0.29 2.30
CA GLU A 453 24.24 -0.28 0.93
C GLU A 453 25.18 -1.47 0.68
N GLU A 454 24.81 -2.33 -0.26
CA GLU A 454 25.59 -3.50 -0.66
C GLU A 454 25.50 -3.66 -2.19
N PRO A 455 26.63 -3.73 -2.91
CA PRO A 455 26.61 -3.89 -4.36
C PRO A 455 26.02 -5.24 -4.76
N HIS A 456 25.36 -5.28 -5.92
CA HIS A 456 24.88 -6.53 -6.48
C HIS A 456 26.03 -7.40 -6.98
N ALA A 457 26.27 -8.53 -6.31
CA ALA A 457 27.27 -9.52 -6.71
C ALA A 457 26.58 -10.83 -7.10
N GLU A 458 26.29 -11.00 -8.39
CA GLU A 458 25.71 -12.24 -8.90
C GLU A 458 26.82 -13.28 -9.13
N SER A 459 26.75 -14.44 -8.47
CA SER A 459 27.70 -15.52 -8.72
C SER A 459 27.29 -16.37 -9.93
N LEU A 460 28.26 -17.03 -10.59
CA LEU A 460 27.96 -17.99 -11.65
C LEU A 460 27.07 -19.15 -11.16
N LEU A 461 27.17 -19.50 -9.87
CA LEU A 461 26.32 -20.50 -9.26
C LEU A 461 24.87 -20.03 -9.18
N ASP A 462 24.63 -18.79 -8.78
CA ASP A 462 23.29 -18.20 -8.69
C ASP A 462 22.62 -18.17 -10.07
N ARG A 463 23.38 -17.75 -11.11
CA ARG A 463 22.92 -17.81 -12.51
C ARG A 463 22.58 -19.23 -12.95
N THR A 464 23.42 -20.22 -12.62
CA THR A 464 23.09 -21.62 -12.96
C THR A 464 21.83 -22.12 -12.27
N VAL A 465 21.64 -21.81 -10.99
CA VAL A 465 20.46 -22.24 -10.22
C VAL A 465 19.19 -21.61 -10.78
N ALA A 466 19.20 -20.28 -11.01
CA ALA A 466 18.09 -19.57 -11.63
C ALA A 466 17.74 -20.12 -13.03
N GLY A 467 18.76 -20.37 -13.85
CA GLY A 467 18.59 -20.97 -15.17
C GLY A 467 18.05 -22.40 -15.14
N LEU A 468 18.48 -23.22 -14.17
CA LEU A 468 18.00 -24.58 -13.96
C LEU A 468 16.53 -24.58 -13.52
N GLY A 469 16.11 -23.70 -12.62
CA GLY A 469 14.71 -23.56 -12.22
C GLY A 469 13.79 -23.32 -13.43
N ARG A 470 14.21 -22.45 -14.35
CA ARG A 470 13.49 -22.17 -15.60
C ARG A 470 13.45 -23.36 -16.55
N LEU A 471 14.53 -24.15 -16.62
CA LEU A 471 14.60 -25.37 -17.45
C LEU A 471 13.69 -26.50 -16.94
N VAL A 472 13.52 -26.61 -15.61
CA VAL A 472 12.74 -27.69 -14.98
C VAL A 472 11.27 -27.28 -14.77
N GLY A 473 10.93 -25.99 -14.92
CA GLY A 473 9.57 -25.50 -14.77
C GLY A 473 9.07 -25.52 -13.33
N VAL A 474 9.99 -25.55 -12.36
CA VAL A 474 9.69 -25.41 -10.94
C VAL A 474 9.84 -23.91 -10.64
N SER A 475 8.72 -23.22 -10.68
CA SER A 475 8.56 -21.84 -10.19
C SER A 475 7.99 -21.88 -8.79
#